data_AF-A0A7C8YN19-F1
#
_entry.id   AF-A0A7C8YN19-F1
#
_cell.length_a   1.000
_cell.length_b   1.000
_cell.length_c   1.000
_cell.angle_alpha   90.00
_cell.angle_beta   90.00
_cell.angle_gamma   90.00
#
_symmetry.space_group_name_H-M   'P 1'
#
loop_
_entity.id
_entity.type
_entity.pdbx_description
1 polymer ?
#
loop_
_entity_poly.entity_id
_entity_poly.type
_entity_poly.pdbx_seq_one_letter_code
_entity_poly.pdbx_strand_id
1 'polypeptide(L)'
;GNGNSGQINGHHHHNGSRDCDGKLGLGFGGSFNECLVDRCQSKAMPLTRYCHPHILLDPKQTLYKRCKFVIRSSTDAGTIQCSKPILRSTVPSLCPAHVIKTEKA
;
A
#
# COMPACT_ATOMS: atom_id res chain seq x y z
N GLY A 1 9.15 25.83 -39.87
CA GLY A 1 7.83 25.43 -39.33
C GLY A 1 7.97 24.09 -38.66
N ASN A 2 7.28 23.93 -37.52
CA ASN A 2 7.11 22.73 -36.68
C ASN A 2 8.36 22.26 -35.90
N GLY A 3 8.43 22.17 -34.56
CA GLY A 3 7.44 22.28 -33.50
C GLY A 3 7.31 20.99 -32.68
N ASN A 4 7.73 21.04 -31.39
CA ASN A 4 7.45 20.12 -30.27
C ASN A 4 8.16 18.74 -30.27
N SER A 5 8.82 18.28 -29.21
CA SER A 5 8.19 17.96 -27.91
C SER A 5 9.16 18.06 -26.74
N GLY A 6 8.72 18.80 -25.70
CA GLY A 6 9.49 19.10 -24.50
C GLY A 6 9.75 17.90 -23.58
N GLN A 7 10.94 17.89 -23.00
CA GLN A 7 11.33 17.04 -21.90
C GLN A 7 10.92 17.72 -20.58
N ILE A 8 10.00 17.13 -19.83
CA ILE A 8 9.75 17.49 -18.42
C ILE A 8 10.27 16.36 -17.52
N ASN A 9 11.48 16.53 -16.99
CA ASN A 9 12.00 15.69 -15.91
C ASN A 9 11.41 16.18 -14.58
N GLY A 10 10.27 15.62 -14.19
CA GLY A 10 9.69 15.83 -12.86
C GLY A 10 10.23 14.82 -11.84
N HIS A 11 11.42 15.08 -11.28
CA HIS A 11 11.88 14.37 -10.07
C HIS A 11 11.12 14.90 -8.85
N HIS A 12 9.94 14.35 -8.57
CA HIS A 12 9.23 14.64 -7.32
C HIS A 12 9.85 13.84 -6.16
N HIS A 13 10.94 14.37 -5.60
CA HIS A 13 11.29 14.09 -4.21
C HIS A 13 10.26 14.78 -3.31
N HIS A 14 9.16 14.08 -2.99
CA HIS A 14 8.27 14.52 -1.93
C HIS A 14 8.93 14.23 -0.57
N ASN A 15 9.68 15.20 -0.08
CA ASN A 15 9.81 15.41 1.36
C ASN A 15 8.53 16.10 1.82
N GLY A 16 7.51 15.31 2.16
CA GLY A 16 6.19 15.83 2.54
C GLY A 16 6.27 16.56 3.87
N SER A 17 6.21 17.89 3.80
CA SER A 17 5.95 18.79 4.93
C SER A 17 4.77 18.29 5.75
N ARG A 18 4.95 18.29 7.07
CA ARG A 18 3.99 17.83 8.05
C ARG A 18 2.91 18.89 8.27
N ASP A 19 1.94 18.96 7.38
CA ASP A 19 0.75 19.78 7.64
C ASP A 19 -0.48 19.04 7.09
N CYS A 20 -1.03 18.15 7.90
CA CYS A 20 -2.38 17.62 7.67
C CYS A 20 -3.24 17.89 8.90
N ASP A 21 -3.51 19.17 9.14
CA ASP A 21 -4.63 19.67 9.94
C ASP A 21 -5.96 19.43 9.21
N GLY A 22 -6.22 18.17 8.87
CA GLY A 22 -7.53 17.68 8.49
C GLY A 22 -8.21 17.13 9.74
N LYS A 23 -8.55 18.00 10.69
CA LYS A 23 -9.36 17.65 11.87
C LYS A 23 -10.79 17.32 11.42
N LEU A 24 -10.98 16.13 10.85
CA LEU A 24 -12.31 15.54 10.69
C LEU A 24 -12.76 15.14 12.10
N GLY A 25 -13.75 15.84 12.65
CA GLY A 25 -14.23 15.75 14.03
C GLY A 25 -14.88 14.41 14.41
N LEU A 26 -14.18 13.30 14.19
CA LEU A 26 -14.51 11.97 14.69
C LEU A 26 -13.73 11.82 16.01
N GLY A 27 -14.44 11.81 17.14
CA GLY A 27 -13.91 11.98 18.50
C GLY A 27 -12.94 10.91 19.01
N PHE A 28 -11.79 10.73 18.36
CA PHE A 28 -10.65 9.95 18.87
C PHE A 28 -9.50 10.91 19.18
N GLY A 29 -9.53 11.48 20.39
CA GLY A 29 -8.47 12.34 20.90
C GLY A 29 -7.21 11.53 21.23
N GLY A 30 -6.23 11.56 20.33
CA GLY A 30 -4.88 11.04 20.54
C GLY A 30 -4.10 11.04 19.23
N SER A 31 -2.76 11.09 19.29
CA SER A 31 -1.89 11.06 18.11
C SER A 31 -1.84 9.66 17.46
N PHE A 32 -2.99 9.03 17.24
CA PHE A 32 -3.16 7.71 16.58
C PHE A 32 -2.79 7.72 15.09
N ASN A 33 -2.00 8.70 14.66
CA ASN A 33 -1.61 8.88 13.28
C ASN A 33 -0.47 7.95 12.89
N GLU A 34 0.15 7.19 13.79
CA GLU A 34 1.30 6.34 13.46
C GLU A 34 0.96 4.85 13.50
N CYS A 35 1.63 4.08 12.65
CA CYS A 35 1.48 2.64 12.59
C CYS A 35 1.94 1.97 13.90
N LEU A 36 1.17 1.01 14.39
CA LEU A 36 1.46 0.25 15.61
C LEU A 36 2.69 -0.66 15.51
N VAL A 37 3.15 -0.95 14.29
CA VAL A 37 4.31 -1.84 14.09
C VAL A 37 5.58 -1.16 14.57
N ASP A 38 6.36 -1.87 15.39
CA ASP A 38 7.65 -1.40 15.89
C ASP A 38 8.53 -0.85 14.76
N ARG A 39 9.12 0.33 15.00
CA ARG A 39 9.98 1.06 14.05
C ARG A 39 9.28 1.51 12.76
N CYS A 40 7.96 1.39 12.62
CA CYS A 40 7.23 1.92 11.47
C CYS A 40 6.79 3.38 11.69
N GLN A 41 7.41 4.32 10.97
CA GLN A 41 7.10 5.76 11.04
C GLN A 41 6.00 6.20 10.06
N SER A 42 5.31 5.24 9.43
CA SER A 42 4.27 5.56 8.45
C SER A 42 2.96 5.92 9.12
N LYS A 43 2.18 6.79 8.46
CA LYS A 43 0.87 7.18 8.97
C LYS A 43 -0.10 5.98 9.00
N ALA A 44 -0.79 5.76 10.12
CA ALA A 44 -1.90 4.83 10.20
C ALA A 44 -3.06 5.28 9.28
N MET A 45 -3.78 4.31 8.72
CA MET A 45 -4.96 4.58 7.91
C MET A 45 -6.20 4.89 8.77
N PRO A 46 -7.25 5.52 8.21
CA PRO A 46 -8.50 5.71 8.94
C PRO A 46 -9.07 4.39 9.48
N LEU A 47 -9.63 4.45 10.69
CA LEU A 47 -10.32 3.32 11.34
C LEU A 47 -9.41 2.12 11.70
N THR A 48 -8.09 2.28 11.63
CA THR A 48 -7.11 1.25 12.02
C THR A 48 -5.89 1.90 12.67
N ARG A 49 -5.07 1.12 13.39
CA ARG A 49 -3.77 1.56 13.91
C ARG A 49 -2.60 1.15 13.01
N TYR A 50 -2.86 0.65 11.81
CA TYR A 50 -1.84 0.17 10.88
C TYR A 50 -1.77 1.05 9.64
N CYS A 51 -0.56 1.27 9.13
CA CYS A 51 -0.35 1.92 7.84
C CYS A 51 -0.72 0.99 6.68
N HIS A 52 -0.79 1.52 5.45
CA HIS A 52 -1.16 0.72 4.29
C HIS A 52 -0.31 -0.55 4.10
N PRO A 53 1.05 -0.54 4.20
CA PRO A 53 1.86 -1.75 4.14
C PRO A 53 1.56 -2.80 5.23
N HIS A 54 1.14 -2.36 6.42
CA HIS A 54 0.91 -3.21 7.59
C HIS A 54 -0.57 -3.48 7.86
N ILE A 55 -1.46 -3.03 6.98
CA ILE A 55 -2.92 -3.09 7.13
C ILE A 55 -3.47 -4.51 7.34
N LEU A 56 -2.73 -5.53 6.87
CA LEU A 56 -3.07 -6.95 7.01
C LEU A 56 -2.73 -7.52 8.40
N LEU A 57 -2.00 -6.78 9.24
CA LEU A 57 -1.75 -7.14 10.64
C LEU A 57 -2.92 -6.75 11.55
N ASP A 58 -3.87 -5.95 11.05
CA ASP A 58 -5.06 -5.61 11.79
C ASP A 58 -5.99 -6.83 11.90
N PRO A 59 -6.25 -7.37 13.12
CA PRO A 59 -7.12 -8.53 13.28
C PRO A 59 -8.57 -8.25 12.86
N LYS A 60 -8.97 -6.97 12.79
CA LYS A 60 -10.30 -6.53 12.32
C LYS A 60 -10.30 -6.17 10.84
N GLN A 61 -9.25 -6.48 10.08
CA GLN A 61 -9.16 -6.12 8.66
C GLN A 61 -10.16 -6.89 7.80
N THR A 62 -11.19 -6.19 7.30
CA THR A 62 -12.20 -6.75 6.39
C THR A 62 -12.09 -6.24 4.96
N LEU A 63 -11.50 -5.08 4.72
CA LEU A 63 -11.43 -4.42 3.41
C LEU A 63 -10.27 -4.92 2.55
N TYR A 64 -9.12 -5.22 3.16
CA TYR A 64 -7.91 -5.65 2.49
C TYR A 64 -7.69 -7.16 2.56
N LYS A 65 -7.03 -7.70 1.54
CA LYS A 65 -6.47 -9.07 1.48
C LYS A 65 -5.06 -9.01 0.90
N ARG A 66 -4.27 -10.07 1.10
CA ARG A 66 -2.96 -10.19 0.44
C ARG A 66 -3.09 -10.51 -1.06
N CYS A 67 -2.16 -10.01 -1.85
CA CYS A 67 -1.93 -10.46 -3.21
C CYS A 67 -1.67 -11.97 -3.24
N LYS A 68 -2.24 -12.68 -4.23
CA LYS A 68 -2.10 -14.14 -4.36
C LYS A 68 -0.98 -14.58 -5.31
N PHE A 69 -0.26 -13.64 -5.92
CA PHE A 69 0.87 -13.97 -6.79
C PHE A 69 1.93 -14.78 -6.05
N VAL A 70 2.35 -15.90 -6.61
CA VAL A 70 3.39 -16.76 -6.07
C VAL A 70 4.74 -16.30 -6.64
N ILE A 71 5.63 -15.85 -5.76
CA ILE A 71 6.95 -15.35 -6.15
C ILE A 71 7.90 -16.53 -6.40
N ARG A 72 7.89 -17.51 -5.50
CA ARG A 72 8.67 -18.74 -5.57
C ARG A 72 7.88 -19.88 -4.93
N SER A 73 7.99 -21.06 -5.49
CA SER A 73 7.46 -22.30 -4.93
C SER A 73 8.62 -23.26 -4.76
N SER A 74 8.87 -23.77 -3.55
CA SER A 74 9.82 -24.86 -3.33
C SER A 74 9.16 -25.97 -2.53
N THR A 75 9.62 -27.20 -2.75
CA THR A 75 9.13 -28.41 -2.05
C THR A 75 9.48 -28.42 -0.56
N ASP A 76 10.58 -27.76 -0.17
CA ASP A 76 11.09 -27.74 1.20
C ASP A 76 10.58 -26.54 2.03
N ALA A 77 10.53 -25.34 1.45
CA ALA A 77 10.19 -24.10 2.15
C ALA A 77 8.77 -23.57 1.86
N GLY A 78 7.98 -24.32 1.10
CA GLY A 78 6.62 -23.96 0.73
C GLY A 78 6.52 -22.84 -0.33
N THR A 79 5.33 -22.25 -0.46
CA THR A 79 5.06 -21.19 -1.44
C THR A 79 5.24 -19.80 -0.82
N ILE A 80 6.18 -19.02 -1.37
CA ILE A 80 6.36 -17.62 -0.99
C ILE A 80 5.43 -16.77 -1.85
N GLN A 81 4.45 -16.13 -1.21
CA GLN A 81 3.48 -15.29 -1.89
C GLN A 81 3.78 -13.80 -1.67
N CYS A 82 3.31 -12.97 -2.59
CA CYS A 82 3.39 -11.52 -2.46
C CYS A 82 2.63 -11.05 -1.21
N SER A 83 3.28 -10.20 -0.40
CA SER A 83 2.70 -9.62 0.81
C SER A 83 1.97 -8.29 0.58
N LYS A 84 1.90 -7.79 -0.66
CA LYS A 84 1.24 -6.51 -0.96
C LYS A 84 -0.27 -6.59 -0.64
N PRO A 85 -0.81 -5.65 0.16
CA PRO A 85 -2.25 -5.55 0.38
C PRO A 85 -2.96 -5.08 -0.89
N ILE A 86 -4.12 -5.66 -1.14
CA ILE A 86 -5.06 -5.32 -2.22
C ILE A 86 -6.48 -5.29 -1.65
N LEU A 87 -7.41 -4.63 -2.32
CA LEU A 87 -8.81 -4.65 -1.90
C LEU A 87 -9.40 -6.05 -2.07
N ARG A 88 -10.31 -6.45 -1.18
CA ARG A 88 -11.01 -7.73 -1.29
C ARG A 88 -11.79 -7.86 -2.59
N SER A 89 -12.29 -6.76 -3.12
CA SER A 89 -12.99 -6.67 -4.41
C SER A 89 -12.09 -6.81 -5.64
N THR A 90 -10.75 -6.74 -5.49
CA THR A 90 -9.84 -6.84 -6.65
C THR A 90 -9.89 -8.25 -7.26
N VAL A 91 -10.22 -8.29 -8.56
CA VAL A 91 -10.27 -9.47 -9.43
C VAL A 91 -9.45 -9.16 -10.70
N PRO A 92 -8.43 -9.97 -11.05
CA PRO A 92 -7.89 -11.10 -10.28
C PRO A 92 -7.30 -10.65 -8.94
N SER A 93 -7.06 -11.58 -8.00
CA SER A 93 -6.51 -11.25 -6.67
C SER A 93 -5.00 -10.94 -6.71
N LEU A 94 -4.59 -10.04 -7.60
CA LEU A 94 -3.22 -9.64 -7.88
C LEU A 94 -3.07 -8.13 -7.64
N CYS A 95 -1.89 -7.70 -7.20
CA CYS A 95 -1.58 -6.27 -7.16
C CYS A 95 -1.30 -5.76 -8.58
N PRO A 96 -1.39 -4.45 -8.84
CA PRO A 96 -1.22 -3.89 -10.19
C PRO A 96 0.07 -4.36 -10.89
N ALA A 97 1.18 -4.40 -10.17
CA ALA A 97 2.46 -4.89 -10.70
C ALA A 97 2.40 -6.36 -11.17
N HIS A 98 1.62 -7.20 -10.48
CA HIS A 98 1.49 -8.62 -10.83
C HIS A 98 0.41 -8.88 -11.87
N VAL A 99 -0.63 -8.04 -11.98
CA VAL A 99 -1.57 -8.07 -13.11
C VAL A 99 -0.82 -7.86 -14.42
N ILE A 100 -0.03 -6.78 -14.49
CA ILE A 100 0.78 -6.46 -15.67
C ILE A 100 1.76 -7.59 -15.99
N LYS A 101 2.37 -8.21 -14.96
CA LYS A 101 3.29 -9.33 -15.14
C LYS A 101 2.62 -10.58 -15.71
N THR A 102 1.39 -10.88 -15.29
CA THR A 102 0.65 -12.05 -15.77
C THR A 102 0.02 -11.84 -17.15
N GLU A 103 -0.36 -10.61 -17.51
CA GLU A 103 -0.95 -10.30 -18.82
C GLU A 103 0.09 -10.22 -19.95
N LYS A 104 1.36 -10.00 -19.59
CA LYS A 104 2.49 -9.95 -20.54
C LYS A 104 3.24 -11.28 -20.65
N ALA A 105 2.72 -12.35 -20.04
CA ALA A 105 3.30 -13.68 -20.03
C ALA A 105 2.72 -14.56 -21.13
#